data_AF-A0A7G2IL41-F1
#
_entry.id   AF-A0A7G2IL41-F1
#
_cell.length_a   1.000
_cell.length_b   1.000
_cell.length_c   1.000
_cell.angle_alpha   90.00
_cell.angle_beta   90.00
_cell.angle_gamma   90.00
#
_symmetry.space_group_name_H-M   'P 1'
#
loop_
_entity.id
_entity.type
_entity.pdbx_description
1 polymer ?
#
loop_
_entity_poly.entity_id
_entity_poly.type
_entity_poly.pdbx_seq_one_letter_code
_entity_poly.pdbx_strand_id
1 'polypeptide(L)'
;MNDREKQILKILRRNPLIQQNEIADILQISRSRVAAHIMDLMRKGMIKGKGYILTEQDYCVVVGAINMDIRGVADIHYPQAASNPGSIHCSAGGVGRNIAHNLALLGRDVHLISAVGSDFYGETLLEQTRQAGVNVSSCIRLHGHNTSTYLSIANQQEETVLAINDTHILQQLTPQLLNGSRDLIRHSGVVLADCNLTAEAIEWVFTIADDIPVFIDTVSEFKAEKMKTWFTRIHTLKPTQKELAILWGQPIHTDADRVLAVNSLHQQGVKRIFCLPGR
;
A
#
# COMPACT_ATOMS: atom_id res chain seq x y z
N MET A 1 12.36 -17.42 -10.07
CA MET A 1 12.14 -18.57 -9.16
C MET A 1 11.26 -19.55 -9.90
N ASN A 2 11.64 -20.82 -10.01
CA ASN A 2 10.82 -21.82 -10.72
C ASN A 2 9.71 -22.40 -9.82
N ASP A 3 8.75 -23.12 -10.40
CA ASP A 3 7.61 -23.66 -9.63
C ASP A 3 8.04 -24.64 -8.54
N ARG A 4 9.12 -25.39 -8.76
CA ARG A 4 9.66 -26.31 -7.75
C ARG A 4 10.29 -25.58 -6.57
N GLU A 5 11.00 -24.48 -6.81
CA GLU A 5 11.55 -23.61 -5.78
C GLU A 5 10.43 -22.98 -4.93
N LYS A 6 9.34 -22.50 -5.57
CA LYS A 6 8.15 -22.00 -4.87
C LYS A 6 7.54 -23.08 -3.95
N GLN A 7 7.37 -24.30 -4.46
CA GLN A 7 6.82 -25.42 -3.69
C GLN A 7 7.71 -25.81 -2.50
N ILE A 8 9.03 -25.89 -2.71
CA ILE A 8 10.00 -26.21 -1.65
C ILE A 8 9.96 -25.13 -0.55
N LEU A 9 9.95 -23.84 -0.92
CA LEU A 9 9.81 -22.76 0.07
C LEU A 9 8.50 -22.87 0.86
N LYS A 10 7.39 -23.23 0.23
CA LYS A 10 6.10 -23.41 0.91
C LYS A 10 6.14 -24.55 1.93
N ILE A 11 6.85 -25.65 1.62
CA ILE A 11 7.06 -26.76 2.55
C ILE A 11 7.97 -26.34 3.71
N LEU A 12 9.11 -25.72 3.41
CA LEU A 12 10.07 -25.23 4.40
C LEU A 12 9.43 -24.19 5.34
N ARG A 13 8.52 -23.34 4.86
CA ARG A 13 7.79 -22.36 5.69
C ARG A 13 6.90 -23.01 6.74
N ARG A 14 6.36 -24.20 6.45
CA ARG A 14 5.50 -24.95 7.37
C ARG A 14 6.31 -25.81 8.33
N ASN A 15 7.43 -26.34 7.88
CA ASN A 15 8.32 -27.16 8.69
C ASN A 15 9.78 -26.89 8.29
N PRO A 16 10.45 -25.91 8.93
CA PRO A 16 11.85 -25.57 8.63
C PRO A 16 12.85 -26.67 9.00
N LEU A 17 12.44 -27.72 9.72
CA LEU A 17 13.31 -28.83 10.11
C LEU A 17 13.08 -30.09 9.28
N ILE A 18 12.21 -30.03 8.27
CA ILE A 18 11.89 -31.16 7.41
C ILE A 18 13.13 -31.67 6.67
N GLN A 19 13.28 -32.99 6.57
CA GLN A 19 14.41 -33.59 5.87
C GLN A 19 14.23 -33.53 4.35
N GLN A 20 15.33 -33.46 3.60
CA GLN A 20 15.28 -33.41 2.13
C GLN A 20 14.60 -34.63 1.50
N ASN A 21 14.68 -35.79 2.17
CA ASN A 21 13.99 -37.01 1.75
C ASN A 21 12.47 -36.84 1.83
N GLU A 22 11.96 -36.27 2.93
CA GLU A 22 10.53 -36.02 3.09
C GLU A 22 10.01 -34.99 2.08
N ILE A 23 10.80 -33.93 1.78
CA ILE A 23 10.45 -32.98 0.71
C ILE A 23 10.40 -33.71 -0.66
N ALA A 24 11.35 -34.60 -0.92
CA ALA A 24 11.38 -35.41 -2.14
C ALA A 24 10.14 -36.29 -2.29
N ASP A 25 9.71 -36.92 -1.19
CA ASP A 25 8.50 -37.75 -1.15
C ASP A 25 7.23 -36.91 -1.38
N ILE A 26 7.12 -35.73 -0.74
CA ILE A 26 5.99 -34.82 -0.92
C ILE A 26 5.90 -34.33 -2.37
N LEU A 27 7.03 -33.98 -2.97
CA LEU A 27 7.09 -33.39 -4.31
C LEU A 27 7.23 -34.41 -5.45
N GLN A 28 7.39 -35.69 -5.10
CA GLN A 28 7.62 -36.81 -6.02
C GLN A 28 8.81 -36.54 -6.95
N ILE A 29 9.95 -36.13 -6.37
CA ILE A 29 11.22 -35.89 -7.08
C ILE A 29 12.37 -36.51 -6.30
N SER A 30 13.54 -36.69 -6.94
CA SER A 30 14.70 -37.23 -6.23
C SER A 30 15.22 -36.27 -5.15
N ARG A 31 15.75 -36.84 -4.06
CA ARG A 31 16.47 -36.09 -3.02
C ARG A 31 17.57 -35.19 -3.60
N SER A 32 18.33 -35.68 -4.58
CA SER A 32 19.38 -34.91 -5.25
C SER A 32 18.83 -33.65 -5.95
N ARG A 33 17.63 -33.73 -6.52
CA ARG A 33 16.95 -32.60 -7.17
C ARG A 33 16.44 -31.59 -6.14
N VAL A 34 15.93 -32.06 -5.01
CA VAL A 34 15.60 -31.18 -3.86
C VAL A 34 16.84 -30.43 -3.39
N ALA A 35 17.96 -31.12 -3.19
CA ALA A 35 19.21 -30.51 -2.75
C ALA A 35 19.70 -29.42 -3.73
N ALA A 36 19.61 -29.66 -5.04
CA ALA A 36 19.95 -28.66 -6.05
C ALA A 36 19.08 -27.40 -5.96
N HIS A 37 17.75 -27.56 -5.82
CA HIS A 37 16.84 -26.42 -5.66
C HIS A 37 17.08 -25.64 -4.37
N ILE A 38 17.36 -26.32 -3.27
CA ILE A 38 17.71 -25.68 -1.99
C ILE A 38 19.01 -24.88 -2.12
N MET A 39 20.02 -25.43 -2.80
CA MET A 39 21.29 -24.73 -3.03
C MET A 39 21.09 -23.45 -3.86
N ASP A 40 20.24 -23.49 -4.88
CA ASP A 40 19.88 -22.31 -5.67
C ASP A 40 19.08 -21.30 -4.84
N LEU A 41 18.16 -21.74 -3.98
CA LEU A 41 17.42 -20.89 -3.04
C LEU A 41 18.35 -20.21 -2.01
N MET A 42 19.38 -20.91 -1.52
CA MET A 42 20.42 -20.33 -0.67
C MET A 42 21.23 -19.28 -1.42
N ARG A 43 21.64 -19.56 -2.67
CA ARG A 43 22.36 -18.60 -3.51
C ARG A 43 21.54 -17.35 -3.80
N LYS A 44 20.21 -17.49 -3.92
CA LYS A 44 19.25 -16.40 -4.08
C LYS A 44 18.95 -15.64 -2.77
N GLY A 45 19.53 -16.03 -1.65
CA GLY A 45 19.33 -15.38 -0.35
C GLY A 45 18.01 -15.74 0.35
N MET A 46 17.24 -16.70 -0.19
CA MET A 46 15.94 -17.10 0.37
C MET A 46 16.07 -18.05 1.57
N ILE A 47 17.24 -18.66 1.76
CA ILE A 47 17.58 -19.58 2.86
C ILE A 47 18.95 -19.17 3.44
N LYS A 48 19.01 -18.83 4.73
CA LYS A 48 20.22 -18.33 5.41
C LYS A 48 21.12 -19.41 6.02
N GLY A 49 20.69 -20.66 6.16
CA GLY A 49 21.52 -21.70 6.82
C GLY A 49 21.03 -23.14 6.70
N LYS A 50 21.84 -24.07 7.24
CA LYS A 50 21.62 -25.54 7.18
C LYS A 50 20.39 -26.05 7.94
N GLY A 51 19.87 -25.27 8.90
CA GLY A 51 18.58 -25.53 9.56
C GLY A 51 17.38 -24.92 8.82
N TYR A 52 17.51 -24.72 7.50
CA TYR A 52 16.57 -23.98 6.64
C TYR A 52 15.97 -22.74 7.31
N ILE A 53 16.84 -21.92 7.91
CA ILE A 53 16.43 -20.61 8.43
C ILE A 53 16.00 -19.79 7.22
N LEU A 54 14.69 -19.72 7.02
CA LEU A 54 14.10 -18.88 5.99
C LEU A 54 14.33 -17.43 6.43
N THR A 55 14.68 -16.57 5.48
CA THR A 55 14.45 -15.14 5.68
C THR A 55 12.95 -14.98 5.81
N GLU A 56 12.48 -14.64 7.01
CA GLU A 56 11.13 -14.15 7.18
C GLU A 56 10.99 -12.92 6.28
N GLN A 57 9.87 -12.85 5.55
CA GLN A 57 9.57 -11.70 4.70
C GLN A 57 9.07 -10.58 5.64
N ASP A 58 10.00 -10.02 6.41
CA ASP A 58 9.68 -9.26 7.63
C ASP A 58 9.18 -7.85 7.38
N TYR A 59 9.41 -7.34 6.17
CA TYR A 59 9.08 -5.98 5.84
C TYR A 59 7.79 -5.87 5.01
N CYS A 60 7.08 -4.78 5.28
CA CYS A 60 5.91 -4.36 4.52
C CYS A 60 6.35 -3.37 3.45
N VAL A 61 5.74 -3.46 2.26
CA VAL A 61 5.91 -2.41 1.24
C VAL A 61 4.62 -1.65 1.11
N VAL A 62 4.68 -0.33 1.23
CA VAL A 62 3.56 0.56 0.99
C VAL A 62 3.77 1.30 -0.31
N VAL A 63 2.81 1.23 -1.22
CA VAL A 63 2.81 1.96 -2.50
C VAL A 63 1.62 2.93 -2.48
N GLY A 64 1.89 4.23 -2.43
CA GLY A 64 0.78 5.17 -2.28
C GLY A 64 1.20 6.61 -2.18
N ALA A 65 0.24 7.47 -1.83
CA ALA A 65 0.45 8.91 -1.76
C ALA A 65 1.27 9.32 -0.53
N ILE A 66 2.16 10.29 -0.76
CA ILE A 66 2.77 11.15 0.24
C ILE A 66 2.37 12.58 -0.09
N ASN A 67 1.91 13.36 0.89
CA ASN A 67 1.28 14.65 0.63
C ASN A 67 1.67 15.67 1.71
N MET A 68 1.85 16.94 1.32
CA MET A 68 1.91 18.03 2.28
C MET A 68 0.49 18.57 2.50
N ASP A 69 -0.02 18.46 3.73
CA ASP A 69 -1.32 19.03 4.10
C ASP A 69 -1.08 20.43 4.69
N ILE A 70 -1.69 21.45 4.08
CA ILE A 70 -1.64 22.85 4.51
C ILE A 70 -3.05 23.27 4.89
N ARG A 71 -3.27 23.61 6.15
CA ARG A 71 -4.55 24.07 6.68
C ARG A 71 -4.43 25.49 7.18
N GLY A 72 -5.14 26.41 6.53
CA GLY A 72 -5.36 27.77 6.99
C GLY A 72 -6.68 27.87 7.76
N VAL A 73 -6.68 28.53 8.91
CA VAL A 73 -7.88 28.82 9.71
C VAL A 73 -7.95 30.31 9.95
N ALA A 74 -9.06 30.93 9.55
CA ALA A 74 -9.31 32.34 9.80
C ALA A 74 -10.82 32.60 9.90
N ASP A 75 -11.21 33.81 10.29
CA ASP A 75 -12.61 34.26 10.18
C ASP A 75 -12.94 34.61 8.71
N ILE A 76 -13.03 33.56 7.88
CA ILE A 76 -13.24 33.65 6.44
C ILE A 76 -14.62 33.10 6.09
N HIS A 77 -15.34 33.86 5.27
CA HIS A 77 -16.59 33.45 4.64
C HIS A 77 -16.44 33.52 3.12
N TYR A 78 -17.16 32.68 2.38
CA TYR A 78 -17.16 32.76 0.92
C TYR A 78 -18.44 33.44 0.41
N PRO A 79 -18.35 34.39 -0.53
CA PRO A 79 -17.15 34.96 -1.14
C PRO A 79 -16.55 36.12 -0.33
N GLN A 80 -15.22 36.16 -0.20
CA GLN A 80 -14.49 37.28 0.42
C GLN A 80 -13.13 37.43 -0.27
N ALA A 81 -12.78 38.65 -0.68
CA ALA A 81 -11.55 38.95 -1.43
C ALA A 81 -10.41 39.54 -0.57
N ALA A 82 -10.66 39.78 0.71
CA ALA A 82 -9.69 40.37 1.63
C ALA A 82 -8.81 39.32 2.30
N SER A 83 -7.56 39.68 2.59
CA SER A 83 -6.68 38.90 3.48
C SER A 83 -7.13 39.05 4.93
N ASN A 84 -7.19 37.94 5.67
CA ASN A 84 -7.60 37.93 7.07
C ASN A 84 -6.47 37.39 7.96
N PRO A 85 -6.26 37.96 9.15
CA PRO A 85 -5.43 37.34 10.17
C PRO A 85 -5.96 35.95 10.53
N GLY A 86 -5.05 34.98 10.66
CA GLY A 86 -5.39 33.58 10.94
C GLY A 86 -4.15 32.76 11.27
N SER A 87 -4.32 31.44 11.37
CA SER A 87 -3.22 30.48 11.55
C SER A 87 -3.07 29.60 10.30
N ILE A 88 -1.82 29.19 10.04
CA ILE A 88 -1.50 28.22 8.99
C ILE A 88 -0.72 27.09 9.65
N HIS A 89 -1.18 25.86 9.44
CA HIS A 89 -0.56 24.65 9.92
C HIS A 89 -0.19 23.76 8.74
N CYS A 90 1.05 23.29 8.72
CA CYS A 90 1.54 22.34 7.73
C CYS A 90 1.81 21.00 8.41
N SER A 91 1.40 19.90 7.79
CA SER A 91 1.61 18.54 8.31
C SER A 91 1.88 17.54 7.19
N ALA A 92 2.73 16.55 7.47
CA ALA A 92 2.91 15.42 6.57
C ALA A 92 1.68 14.51 6.56
N GLY A 93 1.11 14.35 5.37
CA GLY A 93 -0.04 13.50 5.08
C GLY A 93 0.20 12.56 3.91
N GLY A 94 -0.90 12.13 3.30
CA GLY A 94 -0.94 11.08 2.28
C GLY A 94 -1.26 9.70 2.88
N VAL A 95 -2.21 8.99 2.27
CA VAL A 95 -2.73 7.72 2.81
C VAL A 95 -1.62 6.68 2.91
N GLY A 96 -0.89 6.43 1.82
CA GLY A 96 0.27 5.53 1.81
C GLY A 96 1.33 5.91 2.84
N ARG A 97 1.71 7.19 2.92
CA ARG A 97 2.67 7.65 3.94
C ARG A 97 2.15 7.41 5.36
N ASN A 98 0.88 7.69 5.64
CA ASN A 98 0.32 7.51 6.99
C ASN A 98 0.20 6.04 7.38
N ILE A 99 -0.11 5.15 6.43
CA ILE A 99 -0.03 3.70 6.66
C ILE A 99 1.40 3.31 7.02
N ALA A 100 2.39 3.73 6.22
CA ALA A 100 3.79 3.39 6.46
C ALA A 100 4.31 3.92 7.79
N HIS A 101 4.00 5.19 8.10
CA HIS A 101 4.35 5.87 9.33
C HIS A 101 3.83 5.12 10.56
N ASN A 102 2.53 4.79 10.59
CA ASN A 102 1.94 4.08 11.73
C ASN A 102 2.50 2.66 11.88
N LEU A 103 2.74 1.95 10.78
CA LEU A 103 3.37 0.62 10.85
C LEU A 103 4.79 0.70 11.42
N ALA A 104 5.57 1.71 11.05
CA ALA A 104 6.91 1.91 11.61
C ALA A 104 6.88 2.27 13.11
N LEU A 105 5.94 3.13 13.54
CA LEU A 105 5.72 3.42 14.97
C LEU A 105 5.31 2.19 15.79
N LEU A 106 4.65 1.22 15.15
CA LEU A 106 4.32 -0.08 15.74
C LEU A 106 5.48 -1.10 15.68
N GLY A 107 6.69 -0.65 15.31
CA GLY A 107 7.90 -1.47 15.29
C GLY A 107 8.01 -2.41 14.10
N ARG A 108 7.29 -2.15 13.00
CA ARG A 108 7.42 -2.92 11.75
C ARG A 108 8.51 -2.34 10.86
N ASP A 109 9.19 -3.21 10.13
CA ASP A 109 10.04 -2.79 9.03
C ASP A 109 9.17 -2.44 7.82
N VAL A 110 9.30 -1.22 7.30
CA VAL A 110 8.41 -0.68 6.29
C VAL A 110 9.18 0.11 5.26
N HIS A 111 8.93 -0.21 4.00
CA HIS A 111 9.41 0.57 2.88
C HIS A 111 8.26 1.33 2.22
N LEU A 112 8.47 2.61 1.94
CA LEU A 112 7.52 3.44 1.20
C LEU A 112 8.03 3.63 -0.24
N ILE A 113 7.17 3.27 -1.20
CA ILE A 113 7.30 3.62 -2.61
C ILE A 113 6.27 4.73 -2.90
N SER A 114 6.78 5.91 -3.24
CA SER A 114 5.97 7.08 -3.59
C SER A 114 6.76 8.02 -4.50
N ALA A 115 6.18 9.17 -4.85
CA ALA A 115 6.84 10.22 -5.62
C ALA A 115 6.74 11.56 -4.90
N VAL A 116 7.84 12.31 -4.88
CA VAL A 116 7.91 13.69 -4.41
C VAL A 116 8.59 14.57 -5.45
N GLY A 117 8.27 15.86 -5.44
CA GLY A 117 8.99 16.86 -6.19
C GLY A 117 10.39 17.06 -5.62
N SER A 118 11.30 17.59 -6.44
CA SER A 118 12.62 18.06 -5.97
C SER A 118 12.50 19.44 -5.33
N ASP A 119 11.60 19.58 -4.35
CA ASP A 119 11.25 20.83 -3.69
C ASP A 119 11.32 20.71 -2.15
N PHE A 120 11.10 21.84 -1.47
CA PHE A 120 11.17 21.92 -0.01
C PHE A 120 10.19 20.96 0.69
N TYR A 121 8.97 20.80 0.16
CA TYR A 121 7.99 19.89 0.74
C TYR A 121 8.40 18.43 0.54
N GLY A 122 8.97 18.08 -0.60
CA GLY A 122 9.47 16.73 -0.88
C GLY A 122 10.55 16.32 0.12
N GLU A 123 11.55 17.18 0.34
CA GLU A 123 12.58 16.93 1.36
C GLU A 123 11.99 16.81 2.77
N THR A 124 11.10 17.72 3.14
CA THR A 124 10.48 17.74 4.46
C THR A 124 9.67 16.46 4.72
N LEU A 125 8.87 16.03 3.75
CA LEU A 125 8.04 14.82 3.85
C LEU A 125 8.90 13.56 3.96
N LEU A 126 9.96 13.45 3.14
CA LEU A 126 10.88 12.31 3.20
C LEU A 126 11.61 12.26 4.54
N GLU A 127 12.08 13.40 5.05
CA GLU A 127 12.77 13.49 6.33
C GLU A 127 11.86 13.11 7.50
N GLN A 128 10.66 13.69 7.59
CA GLN A 128 9.71 13.37 8.65
C GLN A 128 9.24 11.91 8.60
N THR A 129 9.13 11.34 7.40
CA THR A 129 8.76 9.94 7.22
C THR A 129 9.90 8.99 7.64
N ARG A 130 11.14 9.36 7.30
CA ARG A 130 12.36 8.64 7.73
C ARG A 130 12.56 8.67 9.24
N GLN A 131 12.31 9.81 9.89
CA GLN A 131 12.39 9.95 11.35
C GLN A 131 11.43 9.02 12.11
N ALA A 132 10.31 8.65 11.49
CA ALA A 132 9.37 7.67 12.04
C ALA A 132 9.82 6.21 11.90
N GLY A 133 10.95 5.95 11.26
CA GLY A 133 11.48 4.60 11.02
C GLY A 133 11.12 3.99 9.67
N VAL A 134 10.46 4.74 8.78
CA VAL A 134 10.12 4.25 7.43
C VAL A 134 11.33 4.35 6.51
N ASN A 135 11.60 3.28 5.77
CA ASN A 135 12.58 3.29 4.70
C ASN A 135 12.01 3.99 3.45
N VAL A 136 12.55 5.17 3.14
CA VAL A 136 12.12 6.01 2.00
C VAL A 136 13.07 5.96 0.80
N SER A 137 14.04 5.04 0.79
CA SER A 137 15.04 4.94 -0.29
C SER A 137 14.44 4.60 -1.66
N SER A 138 13.24 4.03 -1.69
CA SER A 138 12.48 3.73 -2.91
C SER A 138 11.48 4.82 -3.30
N CYS A 139 11.47 5.96 -2.60
CA CYS A 139 10.70 7.12 -3.02
C CYS A 139 11.40 7.86 -4.17
N ILE A 140 10.65 8.14 -5.22
CA ILE A 140 11.15 8.74 -6.46
C ILE A 140 11.12 10.26 -6.32
N ARG A 141 12.27 10.90 -6.55
CA ARG A 141 12.39 12.36 -6.59
C ARG A 141 12.32 12.82 -8.04
N LEU A 142 11.30 13.59 -8.38
CA LEU A 142 11.05 14.05 -9.75
C LEU A 142 11.45 15.51 -9.89
N HIS A 143 12.38 15.80 -10.81
CA HIS A 143 12.78 17.16 -11.12
C HIS A 143 11.69 17.86 -11.94
N GLY A 144 11.49 19.16 -11.71
CA GLY A 144 10.48 19.97 -12.41
C GLY A 144 9.02 19.65 -12.05
N HIS A 145 8.78 18.84 -11.01
CA HIS A 145 7.44 18.53 -10.50
C HIS A 145 7.27 19.07 -9.09
N ASN A 146 6.05 19.51 -8.76
CA ASN A 146 5.68 19.89 -7.41
C ASN A 146 5.30 18.65 -6.59
N THR A 147 5.72 18.62 -5.33
CA THR A 147 5.26 17.64 -4.35
C THR A 147 3.76 17.77 -4.13
N SER A 148 3.09 16.63 -4.02
CA SER A 148 1.65 16.56 -3.77
C SER A 148 1.28 17.42 -2.56
N THR A 149 0.31 18.32 -2.74
CA THR A 149 -0.11 19.27 -1.71
C THR A 149 -1.62 19.37 -1.63
N TYR A 150 -2.17 19.27 -0.42
CA TYR A 150 -3.58 19.55 -0.13
C TYR A 150 -3.66 20.83 0.67
N LEU A 151 -4.25 21.87 0.09
CA LEU A 151 -4.49 23.15 0.74
C LEU A 151 -5.96 23.25 1.13
N SER A 152 -6.26 23.48 2.40
CA SER A 152 -7.61 23.79 2.87
C SER A 152 -7.64 25.11 3.64
N ILE A 153 -8.72 25.86 3.43
CA ILE A 153 -9.05 27.08 4.18
C ILE A 153 -10.34 26.77 4.95
N ALA A 154 -10.31 26.93 6.26
CA ALA A 154 -11.44 26.70 7.15
C ALA A 154 -11.83 27.97 7.92
N ASN A 155 -13.10 28.04 8.31
CA ASN A 155 -13.61 29.07 9.23
C ASN A 155 -13.22 28.76 10.69
N GLN A 156 -13.56 29.65 11.64
CA GLN A 156 -13.28 29.43 13.07
C GLN A 156 -14.04 28.24 13.68
N GLN A 157 -15.10 27.79 13.02
CA GLN A 157 -15.87 26.59 13.35
C GLN A 157 -15.22 25.31 12.81
N GLU A 158 -14.01 25.41 12.26
CA GLU A 158 -13.24 24.32 11.66
C GLU A 158 -13.84 23.72 10.38
N GLU A 159 -14.87 24.35 9.81
CA GLU A 159 -15.51 23.92 8.58
C GLU A 159 -14.69 24.39 7.37
N THR A 160 -14.38 23.46 6.46
CA THR A 160 -13.66 23.77 5.22
C THR A 160 -14.52 24.63 4.31
N VAL A 161 -14.06 25.85 4.04
CA VAL A 161 -14.68 26.81 3.11
C VAL A 161 -14.22 26.57 1.68
N LEU A 162 -12.92 26.33 1.49
CA LEU A 162 -12.30 26.06 0.19
C LEU A 162 -11.16 25.05 0.34
N ALA A 163 -10.99 24.18 -0.65
CA ALA A 163 -9.83 23.30 -0.71
C ALA A 163 -9.33 23.11 -2.15
N ILE A 164 -8.02 22.94 -2.28
CA ILE A 164 -7.32 22.61 -3.52
C ILE A 164 -6.50 21.35 -3.27
N ASN A 165 -6.60 20.39 -4.18
CA ASN A 165 -5.86 19.14 -4.11
C ASN A 165 -4.96 19.00 -5.33
N ASP A 166 -3.66 19.27 -5.16
CA ASP A 166 -2.65 19.07 -6.20
C ASP A 166 -1.95 17.73 -5.98
N THR A 167 -2.47 16.69 -6.61
CA THR A 167 -1.92 15.32 -6.56
C THR A 167 -1.37 14.86 -7.91
N HIS A 168 -1.07 15.78 -8.84
CA HIS A 168 -0.70 15.43 -10.21
C HIS A 168 0.58 14.58 -10.29
N ILE A 169 1.51 14.76 -9.35
CA ILE A 169 2.74 13.97 -9.29
C ILE A 169 2.50 12.47 -9.16
N LEU A 170 1.36 12.04 -8.62
CA LEU A 170 1.02 10.61 -8.51
C LEU A 170 0.77 9.97 -9.88
N GLN A 171 0.47 10.75 -10.92
CA GLN A 171 0.40 10.27 -12.30
C GLN A 171 1.77 9.80 -12.82
N GLN A 172 2.85 10.25 -12.20
CA GLN A 172 4.22 9.86 -12.56
C GLN A 172 4.62 8.51 -11.95
N LEU A 173 3.81 7.92 -11.06
CA LEU A 173 4.04 6.55 -10.58
C LEU A 173 3.64 5.52 -11.65
N THR A 174 4.24 5.62 -12.83
CA THR A 174 3.99 4.73 -13.97
C THR A 174 4.64 3.36 -13.72
N PRO A 175 4.14 2.27 -14.37
CA PRO A 175 4.76 0.96 -14.30
C PRO A 175 6.27 0.98 -14.59
N GLN A 176 6.73 1.84 -15.50
CA GLN A 176 8.14 1.99 -15.88
C GLN A 176 8.96 2.54 -14.72
N LEU A 177 8.49 3.59 -14.06
CA LEU A 177 9.17 4.19 -12.91
C LEU A 177 9.12 3.28 -11.68
N LEU A 178 7.99 2.62 -11.44
CA LEU A 178 7.82 1.67 -10.35
C LEU A 178 8.68 0.41 -10.50
N ASN A 179 9.03 0.02 -11.73
CA ASN A 179 9.80 -1.19 -12.00
C ASN A 179 11.18 -1.23 -11.31
N GLY A 180 11.75 -0.07 -10.96
CA GLY A 180 12.98 -0.01 -10.14
C GLY A 180 12.84 -0.63 -8.75
N SER A 181 11.61 -0.72 -8.23
CA SER A 181 11.28 -1.31 -6.93
C SER A 181 10.61 -2.69 -7.04
N ARG A 182 10.68 -3.32 -8.21
CA ARG A 182 10.03 -4.61 -8.48
C ARG A 182 10.46 -5.71 -7.50
N ASP A 183 11.76 -5.83 -7.27
CA ASP A 183 12.30 -6.87 -6.39
C ASP A 183 11.96 -6.59 -4.92
N LEU A 184 11.84 -5.32 -4.52
CA LEU A 184 11.41 -4.95 -3.18
C LEU A 184 10.01 -5.50 -2.88
N ILE A 185 9.06 -5.36 -3.83
CA ILE A 185 7.71 -5.89 -3.69
C ILE A 185 7.70 -7.42 -3.68
N ARG A 186 8.42 -8.07 -4.60
CA ARG A 186 8.43 -9.54 -4.76
C ARG A 186 8.92 -10.30 -3.53
N HIS A 187 9.78 -9.66 -2.73
CA HIS A 187 10.34 -10.27 -1.54
C HIS A 187 9.69 -9.78 -0.24
N SER A 188 8.72 -8.85 -0.32
CA SER A 188 7.96 -8.36 0.84
C SER A 188 7.03 -9.42 1.43
N GLY A 189 6.65 -9.26 2.70
CA GLY A 189 5.66 -10.14 3.34
C GLY A 189 4.23 -9.74 3.04
N VAL A 190 4.01 -8.45 2.80
CA VAL A 190 2.71 -7.85 2.48
C VAL A 190 2.92 -6.56 1.69
N VAL A 191 2.02 -6.31 0.73
CA VAL A 191 1.95 -5.05 0.01
C VAL A 191 0.70 -4.30 0.45
N LEU A 192 0.86 -3.04 0.82
CA LEU A 192 -0.25 -2.12 1.06
C LEU A 192 -0.27 -1.09 -0.06
N ALA A 193 -1.43 -0.86 -0.65
CA ALA A 193 -1.60 0.16 -1.67
C ALA A 193 -2.86 1.00 -1.41
N ASP A 194 -2.80 2.27 -1.81
CA ASP A 194 -3.96 3.15 -1.75
C ASP A 194 -4.50 3.49 -3.14
N CYS A 195 -5.79 3.82 -3.25
CA CYS A 195 -6.42 4.13 -4.53
C CYS A 195 -6.12 5.55 -5.08
N ASN A 196 -5.16 6.29 -4.50
CA ASN A 196 -4.62 7.49 -5.17
C ASN A 196 -3.78 7.11 -6.39
N LEU A 197 -3.21 5.89 -6.41
CA LEU A 197 -2.50 5.36 -7.56
C LEU A 197 -3.36 5.33 -8.83
N THR A 198 -2.72 5.46 -9.99
CA THR A 198 -3.38 5.29 -11.30
C THR A 198 -3.82 3.83 -11.50
N ALA A 199 -4.74 3.59 -12.43
CA ALA A 199 -5.18 2.23 -12.75
C ALA A 199 -4.00 1.34 -13.21
N GLU A 200 -3.09 1.91 -14.01
CA GLU A 200 -1.88 1.24 -14.50
C GLU A 200 -0.90 0.90 -13.35
N ALA A 201 -0.75 1.81 -12.38
CA ALA A 201 0.08 1.57 -11.20
C ALA A 201 -0.52 0.46 -10.31
N ILE A 202 -1.83 0.46 -10.13
CA ILE A 202 -2.57 -0.58 -9.40
C ILE A 202 -2.39 -1.95 -10.09
N GLU A 203 -2.58 -2.00 -11.41
CA GLU A 203 -2.35 -3.21 -12.20
C GLU A 203 -0.91 -3.72 -12.04
N TRP A 204 0.06 -2.81 -12.10
CA TRP A 204 1.46 -3.15 -11.86
C TRP A 204 1.67 -3.73 -10.46
N VAL A 205 1.11 -3.11 -9.41
CA VAL A 205 1.20 -3.62 -8.03
C VAL A 205 0.67 -5.06 -7.94
N PHE A 206 -0.53 -5.32 -8.44
CA PHE A 206 -1.12 -6.67 -8.41
C PHE A 206 -0.32 -7.68 -9.24
N THR A 207 0.27 -7.24 -10.35
CA THR A 207 1.10 -8.08 -11.23
C THR A 207 2.42 -8.46 -10.56
N ILE A 208 3.09 -7.50 -9.90
CA ILE A 208 4.38 -7.74 -9.25
C ILE A 208 4.23 -8.49 -7.92
N ALA A 209 3.18 -8.19 -7.16
CA ALA A 209 2.89 -8.87 -5.90
C ALA A 209 2.65 -10.37 -6.11
N ASP A 210 2.00 -10.77 -7.22
CA ASP A 210 1.72 -12.18 -7.54
C ASP A 210 0.99 -12.92 -6.40
N ASP A 211 1.71 -13.75 -5.65
CA ASP A 211 1.22 -14.52 -4.50
C ASP A 211 1.29 -13.75 -3.16
N ILE A 212 1.93 -12.57 -3.13
CA ILE A 212 2.06 -11.74 -1.92
C ILE A 212 0.71 -11.09 -1.60
N PRO A 213 0.23 -11.16 -0.34
CA PRO A 213 -1.06 -10.57 0.02
C PRO A 213 -1.05 -9.05 -0.18
N VAL A 214 -2.06 -8.55 -0.89
CA VAL A 214 -2.26 -7.11 -1.15
C VAL A 214 -3.40 -6.57 -0.30
N PHE A 215 -3.12 -5.50 0.44
CA PHE A 215 -4.05 -4.76 1.28
C PHE A 215 -4.35 -3.43 0.62
N ILE A 216 -5.63 -3.10 0.49
CA ILE A 216 -6.08 -1.90 -0.22
C ILE A 216 -6.81 -0.94 0.72
N ASP A 217 -6.37 0.31 0.73
CA ASP A 217 -7.14 1.45 1.19
C ASP A 217 -7.83 2.14 0.00
N THR A 218 -9.14 2.23 0.04
CA THR A 218 -10.01 2.75 -1.02
C THR A 218 -9.99 4.26 -1.15
N VAL A 219 -9.55 4.99 -0.12
CA VAL A 219 -9.38 6.45 -0.06
C VAL A 219 -10.66 7.28 -0.19
N SER A 220 -11.43 7.08 -1.25
CA SER A 220 -12.69 7.77 -1.53
C SER A 220 -13.59 6.98 -2.47
N GLU A 221 -14.87 7.35 -2.51
CA GLU A 221 -15.91 6.75 -3.36
C GLU A 221 -15.47 6.65 -4.83
N PHE A 222 -15.00 7.75 -5.41
CA PHE A 222 -14.56 7.79 -6.82
C PHE A 222 -13.31 6.95 -7.10
N LYS A 223 -12.43 6.79 -6.11
CA LYS A 223 -11.16 6.06 -6.26
C LYS A 223 -11.35 4.56 -6.04
N ALA A 224 -12.31 4.17 -5.20
CA ALA A 224 -12.63 2.78 -4.90
C ALA A 224 -13.05 1.98 -6.14
N GLU A 225 -13.70 2.62 -7.13
CA GLU A 225 -14.19 1.97 -8.34
C GLU A 225 -13.09 1.20 -9.11
N LYS A 226 -11.84 1.67 -9.04
CA LYS A 226 -10.67 1.01 -9.64
C LYS A 226 -10.47 -0.43 -9.16
N MET A 227 -11.03 -0.82 -8.01
CA MET A 227 -10.85 -2.15 -7.41
C MET A 227 -11.81 -3.21 -7.92
N LYS A 228 -12.90 -2.83 -8.62
CA LYS A 228 -13.93 -3.78 -9.08
C LYS A 228 -13.35 -4.92 -9.94
N THR A 229 -12.30 -4.65 -10.71
CA THR A 229 -11.63 -5.64 -11.57
C THR A 229 -10.60 -6.51 -10.83
N TRP A 230 -10.28 -6.20 -9.57
CA TRP A 230 -9.16 -6.79 -8.84
C TRP A 230 -9.56 -7.61 -7.61
N PHE A 231 -10.86 -7.81 -7.35
CA PHE A 231 -11.35 -8.48 -6.14
C PHE A 231 -10.67 -9.83 -5.83
N THR A 232 -10.40 -10.65 -6.86
CA THR A 232 -9.71 -11.94 -6.72
C THR A 232 -8.26 -11.84 -6.25
N ARG A 233 -7.63 -10.67 -6.43
CA ARG A 233 -6.24 -10.38 -6.07
C ARG A 233 -6.12 -9.61 -4.75
N ILE A 234 -7.23 -9.21 -4.14
CA ILE A 234 -7.25 -8.43 -2.89
C ILE A 234 -7.33 -9.37 -1.69
N HIS A 235 -6.29 -9.37 -0.84
CA HIS A 235 -6.34 -10.08 0.42
C HIS A 235 -7.15 -9.30 1.46
N THR A 236 -6.97 -7.99 1.57
CA THR A 236 -7.71 -7.19 2.55
C THR A 236 -8.15 -5.86 1.95
N LEU A 237 -9.42 -5.53 2.08
CA LEU A 237 -10.00 -4.29 1.62
C LEU A 237 -10.50 -3.48 2.82
N LYS A 238 -10.18 -2.19 2.88
CA LYS A 238 -10.64 -1.29 3.96
C LYS A 238 -11.55 -0.17 3.42
N PRO A 239 -12.81 -0.46 3.05
CA PRO A 239 -13.74 0.56 2.60
C PRO A 239 -14.40 1.30 3.79
N THR A 240 -14.79 2.56 3.56
CA THR A 240 -15.89 3.19 4.31
C THR A 240 -17.23 2.61 3.84
N GLN A 241 -18.32 2.86 4.57
CA GLN A 241 -19.65 2.42 4.14
C GLN A 241 -20.05 2.97 2.75
N LYS A 242 -19.69 4.22 2.45
CA LYS A 242 -19.97 4.83 1.14
C LYS A 242 -19.15 4.16 0.03
N GLU A 243 -17.87 3.91 0.28
CA GLU A 243 -17.02 3.18 -0.68
C GLU A 243 -17.49 1.73 -0.88
N LEU A 244 -17.96 1.06 0.18
CA LEU A 244 -18.52 -0.29 0.08
C LEU A 244 -19.75 -0.32 -0.82
N ALA A 245 -20.62 0.70 -0.75
CA ALA A 245 -21.77 0.83 -1.64
C ALA A 245 -21.34 0.98 -3.11
N ILE A 246 -20.29 1.77 -3.39
CA ILE A 246 -19.71 1.90 -4.74
C ILE A 246 -19.17 0.56 -5.26
N LEU A 247 -18.45 -0.17 -4.41
CA LEU A 247 -17.86 -1.47 -4.77
C LEU A 247 -18.91 -2.56 -4.97
N TRP A 248 -19.98 -2.54 -4.17
CA TRP A 248 -21.11 -3.46 -4.30
C TRP A 248 -21.99 -3.11 -5.50
N GLY A 249 -22.06 -1.83 -5.88
CA GLY A 249 -22.89 -1.34 -6.97
C GLY A 249 -24.34 -1.04 -6.57
N GLN A 250 -24.65 -1.03 -5.28
CA GLN A 250 -25.97 -0.76 -4.72
C GLN A 250 -25.86 0.08 -3.42
N PRO A 251 -26.88 0.90 -3.09
CA PRO A 251 -26.86 1.69 -1.88
C PRO A 251 -27.00 0.81 -0.63
N ILE A 252 -26.33 1.19 0.46
CA ILE A 252 -26.37 0.49 1.75
C ILE A 252 -27.14 1.36 2.75
N HIS A 253 -28.39 0.98 3.05
CA HIS A 253 -29.26 1.69 3.98
C HIS A 253 -29.36 1.01 5.34
N THR A 254 -29.19 -0.31 5.36
CA THR A 254 -29.34 -1.12 6.57
C THR A 254 -28.11 -1.99 6.83
N ASP A 255 -28.02 -2.50 8.05
CA ASP A 255 -27.00 -3.50 8.41
C ASP A 255 -27.15 -4.80 7.61
N ALA A 256 -28.37 -5.15 7.19
CA ALA A 256 -28.61 -6.30 6.32
C ALA A 256 -27.99 -6.09 4.92
N ASP A 257 -28.16 -4.89 4.34
CA ASP A 257 -27.53 -4.52 3.07
C ASP A 257 -26.00 -4.59 3.17
N ARG A 258 -25.44 -4.11 4.30
CA ARG A 258 -23.99 -4.18 4.55
C ARG A 258 -23.49 -5.62 4.55
N VAL A 259 -24.23 -6.54 5.19
CA VAL A 259 -23.87 -7.97 5.21
C VAL A 259 -23.96 -8.58 3.80
N LEU A 260 -25.00 -8.24 3.02
CA LEU A 260 -25.12 -8.68 1.62
C LEU A 260 -23.97 -8.16 0.76
N ALA A 261 -23.60 -6.89 0.89
CA ALA A 261 -22.48 -6.27 0.19
C ALA A 261 -21.15 -7.00 0.50
N VAL A 262 -20.85 -7.20 1.79
CA VAL A 262 -19.65 -7.91 2.24
C VAL A 262 -19.61 -9.33 1.69
N ASN A 263 -20.72 -10.07 1.77
CA ASN A 263 -20.81 -11.43 1.25
C ASN A 263 -20.62 -11.48 -0.27
N SER A 264 -21.19 -10.52 -1.00
CA SER A 264 -21.01 -10.42 -2.45
C SER A 264 -19.54 -10.19 -2.84
N LEU A 265 -18.83 -9.30 -2.15
CA LEU A 265 -17.40 -9.06 -2.41
C LEU A 265 -16.53 -10.28 -2.04
N HIS A 266 -16.88 -11.01 -0.99
CA HIS A 266 -16.22 -12.28 -0.67
C HIS A 266 -16.43 -13.35 -1.76
N GLN A 267 -17.64 -13.47 -2.29
CA GLN A 267 -17.93 -14.37 -3.42
C GLN A 267 -17.14 -14.00 -4.68
N GLN A 268 -16.87 -12.72 -4.89
CA GLN A 268 -16.05 -12.21 -6.00
C GLN A 268 -14.53 -12.35 -5.75
N GLY A 269 -14.11 -12.75 -4.54
CA GLY A 269 -12.76 -13.22 -4.27
C GLY A 269 -11.98 -12.46 -3.19
N VAL A 270 -12.50 -11.34 -2.67
CA VAL A 270 -11.85 -10.58 -1.61
C VAL A 270 -11.73 -11.43 -0.35
N LYS A 271 -10.54 -11.56 0.25
CA LYS A 271 -10.34 -12.47 1.41
C LYS A 271 -10.82 -11.90 2.74
N ARG A 272 -10.58 -10.61 2.99
CA ARG A 272 -10.96 -9.90 4.23
C ARG A 272 -11.47 -8.50 3.91
N ILE A 273 -12.48 -8.06 4.65
CA ILE A 273 -13.04 -6.72 4.51
C ILE A 273 -13.14 -6.10 5.90
N PHE A 274 -12.55 -4.91 6.07
CA PHE A 274 -12.69 -4.09 7.28
C PHE A 274 -13.46 -2.83 6.92
N CYS A 275 -14.78 -2.86 7.12
CA CYS A 275 -15.63 -1.70 6.87
C CYS A 275 -15.57 -0.74 8.06
N LEU A 276 -15.12 0.50 7.83
CA LEU A 276 -15.17 1.53 8.86
C LEU A 276 -16.61 2.06 8.99
N PRO A 277 -17.12 2.27 10.21
CA PRO A 277 -18.39 2.96 10.40
C PRO A 277 -18.29 4.39 9.84
N GLY A 278 -19.38 4.89 9.26
CA GLY A 278 -19.46 6.30 8.87
C GLY A 278 -19.26 7.21 10.08
N ARG A 279 -18.53 8.31 9.89
CA ARG A 279 -18.51 9.42 10.85
C ARG A 279 -19.85 10.14 10.83
#